data_AF-A0A538QAM2-F1
#
_entry.id   AF-A0A538QAM2-F1
#
_cell.length_a   1.000
_cell.length_b   1.000
_cell.length_c   1.000
_cell.angle_alpha   90.00
_cell.angle_beta   90.00
_cell.angle_gamma   90.00
#
_symmetry.space_group_name_H-M   'P 1'
#
loop_
_entity.id
_entity.type
_entity.pdbx_description
1 polymer ?
#
loop_
_entity_poly.entity_id
_entity_poly.type
_entity_poly.pdbx_seq_one_letter_code
_entity_poly.pdbx_strand_id
1 'polypeptide(L)' 'MIFQGRTPHQLCEQLKDPRQTGHRDLARLIDHVAHDALVGWGWAPGPGRTPVPTPRAEVVAAMQAWANAGAPCPE' A
#
# COMPACT_ATOMS: atom_id res chain seq x y z
N MET A 1 8.82 6.58 10.03
CA MET A 1 7.43 6.26 9.59
C MET A 1 7.19 4.75 9.75
N ILE A 2 5.93 4.30 9.87
CA ILE A 2 5.58 2.89 10.21
C ILE A 2 6.22 1.84 9.28
N PHE A 3 6.37 2.15 7.98
CA PHE A 3 6.96 1.25 6.99
C PHE A 3 8.45 1.50 6.71
N GLN A 4 9.02 2.59 7.24
CA GLN A 4 10.38 3.00 6.93
C GLN A 4 11.39 2.03 7.58
N GLY A 5 12.36 1.57 6.79
CA GLY A 5 13.40 0.64 7.25
C GLY A 5 12.95 -0.82 7.36
N ARG A 6 11.71 -1.15 6.97
CA ARG A 6 11.25 -2.54 6.87
C ARG A 6 11.91 -3.24 5.68
N THR A 7 12.26 -4.51 5.85
CA THR A 7 12.59 -5.37 4.70
C THR A 7 11.32 -5.69 3.91
N PRO A 8 11.43 -6.09 2.62
CA PRO A 8 10.27 -6.52 1.83
C PRO A 8 9.46 -7.64 2.52
N HIS A 9 10.14 -8.63 3.11
CA HIS A 9 9.50 -9.69 3.88
C HIS A 9 8.69 -9.14 5.07
N GLN A 10 9.30 -8.27 5.89
CA GLN A 10 8.63 -7.66 7.05
C GLN A 10 7.44 -6.81 6.65
N LEU A 11 7.55 -6.05 5.55
CA LEU A 11 6.44 -5.25 5.05
C LEU A 11 5.30 -6.14 4.55
N CYS A 12 5.60 -7.24 3.87
CA CYS A 12 4.59 -8.19 3.41
C CYS A 12 3.81 -8.80 4.58
N GLU A 13 4.51 -9.33 5.58
CA GLU A 13 3.89 -9.89 6.79
C GLU A 13 3.07 -8.83 7.54
N GLN A 14 3.58 -7.59 7.62
CA GLN A 14 2.85 -6.48 8.23
C GLN A 14 1.55 -6.15 7.49
N LEU A 15 1.55 -6.12 6.15
CA LEU A 15 0.35 -5.85 5.35
C LEU A 15 -0.70 -6.98 5.44
N LYS A 16 -0.27 -8.19 5.80
CA LYS A 16 -1.15 -9.36 5.95
C LYS A 16 -1.71 -9.51 7.36
N ASP A 17 -1.19 -8.79 8.36
CA ASP A 17 -1.65 -8.85 9.75
C ASP A 17 -2.75 -7.81 10.03
N PRO A 18 -4.02 -8.22 10.22
CA PRO A 18 -5.13 -7.30 10.49
C PRO A 18 -4.90 -6.38 11.70
N ARG A 19 -4.09 -6.81 12.68
CA ARG A 19 -3.78 -6.02 13.88
C ARG A 19 -2.90 -4.80 13.56
N GLN A 20 -2.22 -4.82 12.41
CA GLN A 20 -1.32 -3.76 11.96
C GLN A 20 -1.92 -2.91 10.83
N THR A 21 -3.10 -3.29 10.33
CA THR A 21 -3.76 -2.67 9.18
C THR A 21 -5.11 -2.03 9.54
N GLY A 22 -5.38 -1.86 10.84
CA GLY A 22 -6.66 -1.33 11.33
C GLY A 22 -7.82 -2.29 11.08
N HIS A 23 -7.56 -3.59 11.24
CA HIS A 23 -8.48 -4.70 11.00
C HIS A 23 -8.96 -4.85 9.54
N ARG A 24 -8.20 -4.30 8.59
CA ARG A 24 -8.48 -4.47 7.15
C ARG A 24 -7.88 -5.75 6.63
N ASP A 25 -8.68 -6.50 5.87
CA ASP A 25 -8.16 -7.53 4.97
C ASP A 25 -7.47 -6.90 3.74
N LEU A 26 -6.86 -7.74 2.88
CA LEU A 26 -6.14 -7.28 1.69
C LEU A 26 -7.03 -6.51 0.71
N ALA A 27 -8.28 -6.93 0.51
CA ALA A 27 -9.20 -6.24 -0.39
C ALA A 27 -9.53 -4.84 0.12
N ARG A 28 -9.78 -4.70 1.43
CA ARG A 28 -10.03 -3.41 2.09
C ARG A 28 -8.79 -2.53 2.14
N LEU A 29 -7.60 -3.11 2.19
CA LEU A 29 -6.34 -2.37 2.06
C LEU A 29 -6.16 -1.80 0.65
N ILE A 30 -6.41 -2.61 -0.38
CA ILE A 30 -6.32 -2.16 -1.77
C ILE A 30 -7.35 -1.06 -2.04
N ASP A 31 -8.58 -1.22 -1.58
CA ASP A 31 -9.64 -0.20 -1.68
C ASP A 31 -9.24 1.10 -0.97
N HIS A 32 -8.65 1.01 0.23
CA HIS A 32 -8.12 2.17 0.94
C HIS A 32 -7.02 2.86 0.13
N VAL A 33 -6.07 2.10 -0.43
CA VAL A 33 -5.02 2.68 -1.29
C VAL A 33 -5.59 3.27 -2.57
N ALA A 34 -6.70 2.77 -3.11
CA ALA A 34 -7.33 3.26 -4.33
C ALA A 34 -8.15 4.53 -4.14
N HIS A 35 -8.89 4.64 -3.04
CA HIS A 35 -9.96 5.63 -2.91
C HIS A 35 -9.80 6.61 -1.75
N ASP A 36 -8.97 6.32 -0.74
CA ASP A 36 -8.82 7.22 0.39
C ASP A 36 -8.15 8.54 -0.03
N ALA A 37 -8.74 9.67 0.40
CA ALA A 37 -8.27 11.00 0.01
C ALA A 37 -6.93 11.37 0.65
N LEU A 38 -6.67 10.94 1.90
CA LEU A 38 -5.41 11.19 2.58
C LEU A 38 -4.28 10.37 1.95
N VAL A 39 -4.55 9.13 1.56
CA VAL A 39 -3.60 8.33 0.77
C VAL A 39 -3.37 8.99 -0.60
N GLY A 40 -4.44 9.44 -1.27
CA GLY A 40 -4.39 10.10 -2.57
C GLY A 40 -3.54 11.37 -2.59
N TRP A 41 -3.40 12.05 -1.45
CA TRP A 41 -2.56 13.24 -1.31
C TRP A 41 -1.09 12.99 -1.69
N GLY A 42 -0.61 11.75 -1.61
CA GLY A 42 0.73 11.39 -2.09
C GLY A 42 0.97 11.67 -3.58
N TRP A 43 -0.10 11.67 -4.39
CA TRP A 43 -0.03 11.91 -5.84
C TRP A 43 -0.31 13.36 -6.25
N ALA A 44 -0.95 14.13 -5.39
CA ALA A 44 -1.20 15.56 -5.60
C ALA A 44 -0.87 16.33 -4.31
N PRO A 45 0.41 16.34 -3.90
CA PRO A 45 0.79 16.93 -2.63
C PRO A 45 0.79 18.46 -2.71
N GLY A 46 0.79 19.10 -1.55
CA GLY A 46 0.91 20.56 -1.45
C GLY A 46 2.24 21.12 -1.99
N PRO A 47 2.36 22.44 -2.12
CA PRO A 47 3.53 23.11 -2.69
C PRO A 47 4.85 22.68 -2.05
N GLY A 48 5.90 22.54 -2.87
CA GLY A 48 7.25 22.17 -2.42
C GLY A 48 7.47 20.69 -2.12
N ARG A 49 6.49 19.82 -2.37
CA ARG A 49 6.64 18.36 -2.23
C ARG A 49 6.66 17.64 -3.57
N THR A 50 7.41 16.55 -3.61
CA THR A 50 7.50 15.67 -4.78
C THR A 50 6.34 14.66 -4.76
N PRO A 51 5.51 14.59 -5.82
CA PRO A 51 4.48 13.56 -5.93
C PRO A 51 5.11 12.17 -6.10
N VAL A 52 4.36 11.14 -5.76
CA VAL A 52 4.74 9.76 -6.09
C VAL A 52 4.91 9.64 -7.62
N PRO A 53 6.06 9.17 -8.12
CA PRO A 53 6.34 9.14 -9.55
C PRO A 53 5.53 8.08 -10.31
N THR A 54 5.17 7.00 -9.62
CA THR A 54 4.33 5.92 -10.18
C THR A 54 2.86 6.30 -10.07
N PRO A 55 2.05 6.21 -11.14
CA PRO A 55 0.62 6.50 -11.07
C PRO A 55 -0.13 5.65 -10.04
N ARG A 56 -1.10 6.24 -9.33
CA ARG A 56 -1.87 5.55 -8.28
C ARG A 56 -2.56 4.29 -8.80
N ALA A 57 -3.09 4.36 -10.02
CA ALA A 57 -3.75 3.23 -10.68
C ALA A 57 -2.79 2.05 -10.90
N GLU A 58 -1.53 2.32 -11.23
CA GLU A 58 -0.51 1.26 -11.39
C GLU A 58 -0.16 0.60 -10.06
N VAL A 59 -0.05 1.39 -8.97
CA VAL A 59 0.16 0.85 -7.63
C VAL A 59 -1.00 -0.05 -7.21
N VAL A 60 -2.24 0.40 -7.40
CA VAL A 60 -3.45 -0.38 -7.09
C VAL A 60 -3.48 -1.67 -7.92
N ALA A 61 -3.19 -1.60 -9.22
CA ALA A 61 -3.14 -2.76 -10.10
C ALA A 61 -2.08 -3.77 -9.66
N ALA A 62 -0.89 -3.31 -9.26
CA ALA A 62 0.17 -4.17 -8.75
C ALA A 62 -0.21 -4.85 -7.43
N MET A 63 -0.83 -4.11 -6.51
CA MET A 63 -1.32 -4.69 -5.26
C MET A 63 -2.43 -5.73 -5.50
N GLN A 64 -3.34 -5.46 -6.45
CA GLN A 64 -4.39 -6.41 -6.81
C GLN A 64 -3.80 -7.69 -7.43
N ALA A 65 -2.81 -7.56 -8.32
CA ALA A 65 -2.13 -8.71 -8.90
C ALA A 65 -1.43 -9.56 -7.83
N TRP A 66 -0.75 -8.92 -6.88
CA TRP A 66 -0.11 -9.60 -5.75
C TRP A 66 -1.13 -10.31 -4.84
N ALA A 67 -2.25 -9.66 -4.50
CA ALA A 67 -3.30 -10.26 -3.69
C ALA A 67 -3.97 -11.45 -4.41
N ASN A 68 -4.23 -11.33 -5.72
CA ASN A 68 -4.79 -12.42 -6.54
C ASN A 68 -3.85 -13.63 -6.62
N ALA A 69 -2.53 -13.41 -6.54
CA ALA A 69 -1.53 -14.48 -6.48
C ALA A 69 -1.41 -15.11 -5.07
N GLY A 70 -2.28 -14.75 -4.12
CA GLY A 70 -2.25 -15.26 -2.74
C GLY A 70 -1.36 -14.46 -1.79
N ALA A 71 -0.98 -13.24 -2.18
CA ALA A 71 -0.12 -12.35 -1.39
C ALA A 71 1.17 -13.04 -0.88
N PRO A 72 2.00 -13.60 -1.79
CA PRO A 72 3.25 -14.23 -1.40
C PRO A 72 4.21 -13.20 -0.79
N CYS A 73 4.94 -13.60 0.24
CA CYS A 73 5.99 -12.78 0.81
C CYS A 73 7.35 -13.20 0.24
N PRO A 74 8.20 -12.24 -0.17
CA PRO A 74 9.55 -12.54 -0.61
C PRO A 74 10.39 -13.07 0.56
N GLU A 75 11.45 -13.80 0.23
CA GLU A 75 12.51 -14.19 1.18
C GLU A 75 13.30 -12.97 1.67
#